data_AF-A0A2N2P7J4-F1
#
_entry.id   AF-A0A2N2P7J4-F1
#
_cell.length_a   1.000
_cell.length_b   1.000
_cell.length_c   1.000
_cell.angle_alpha   90.00
_cell.angle_beta   90.00
_cell.angle_gamma   90.00
#
_symmetry.space_group_name_H-M   'P 1'
#
loop_
_entity.id
_entity.type
_entity.pdbx_description
1 polymer ?
#
loop_
_entity_poly.entity_id
_entity_poly.type
_entity_poly.pdbx_seq_one_letter_code
_entity_poly.pdbx_strand_id
1 'polypeptide(L)'
;MQKTLRYFSVAVIAAGLVAVAGAATPIYVNGATGLDTNDGVAPGTAVQTVAKGVELVDAGGEVIVAAGAYTEQVVLAKKVALKGANFGISPNPGTGRVAESIFTGNAPNVAFEAGSVDSSIDGFKFTGATNDAVNGAIKGSANGIVMKNNIIDAHSGHGVNATGVQNWTIEDNKISNIGGTSRSALFLISMQNSLIKNNVINTTVYAGIIVDSGQTLTLEGNTISNVTQPGIQVANSAGPVTVTKNTITNANTSNGVDKAAISIYANSLVVDVTLNTISGSNGAFSVRSSGTGTVASTVHVNNNDFLGNTSPQVKNRAPGGTTPALDATNNWWGVATGPAAADLAEAGVTLTPFLAVPSAVDGWSKY
;
A
#
# COMPACT_ATOMS: atom_id res chain seq x y z
N MET A 1 -17.58 41.62 82.41
CA MET A 1 -17.63 41.45 80.93
C MET A 1 -16.38 40.70 80.48
N GLN A 2 -16.49 39.38 80.29
CA GLN A 2 -15.42 38.50 79.79
C GLN A 2 -15.17 38.79 78.30
N LYS A 3 -13.92 39.05 77.91
CA LYS A 3 -13.50 39.07 76.50
C LYS A 3 -12.91 37.69 76.15
N THR A 4 -13.62 36.95 75.31
CA THR A 4 -13.22 35.62 74.82
C THR A 4 -12.20 35.78 73.70
N LEU A 5 -10.98 35.28 73.90
CA LEU A 5 -9.94 35.21 72.87
C LEU A 5 -10.15 33.92 72.04
N ARG A 6 -10.46 34.04 70.75
CA ARG A 6 -10.61 32.90 69.83
C ARG A 6 -9.31 32.69 69.06
N TYR A 7 -8.69 31.53 69.24
CA TYR A 7 -7.54 31.09 68.46
C TYR A 7 -8.01 30.60 67.08
N PHE A 8 -7.54 31.24 66.01
CA PHE A 8 -7.66 30.71 64.66
C PHE A 8 -6.48 29.77 64.39
N SER A 9 -6.77 28.49 64.20
CA SER A 9 -5.79 27.51 63.73
C SER A 9 -5.71 27.62 62.21
N VAL A 10 -4.55 28.01 61.69
CA VAL A 10 -4.28 28.00 60.24
C VAL A 10 -3.88 26.58 59.86
N ALA A 11 -4.76 25.88 59.13
CA ALA A 11 -4.43 24.62 58.49
C ALA A 11 -3.52 24.91 57.29
N VAL A 12 -2.25 24.49 57.38
CA VAL A 12 -1.34 24.47 56.23
C VAL A 12 -1.75 23.30 55.35
N ILE A 13 -2.43 23.58 54.23
CA ILE A 13 -2.67 22.58 53.20
C ILE A 13 -1.36 22.43 52.42
N ALA A 14 -0.64 21.34 52.66
CA ALA A 14 0.47 20.93 51.81
C ALA A 14 -0.12 20.48 50.46
N ALA A 15 -0.11 21.37 49.47
CA ALA A 15 -0.38 20.99 48.09
C ALA A 15 0.78 20.12 47.60
N GLY A 16 0.57 18.80 47.55
CA GLY A 16 1.51 17.90 46.90
C GLY A 16 1.67 18.32 45.45
N LEU A 17 2.91 18.60 45.02
CA LEU A 17 3.22 18.65 43.60
C LEU A 17 2.89 17.27 43.01
N VAL A 18 1.77 17.16 42.29
CA VAL A 18 1.60 16.09 41.33
C VAL A 18 2.60 16.38 40.23
N ALA A 19 3.75 15.69 40.26
CA ALA A 19 4.60 15.62 39.09
C ALA A 19 3.73 15.11 37.95
N VAL A 20 3.53 15.95 36.94
CA VAL A 20 2.93 15.51 35.68
C VAL A 20 3.88 14.44 35.17
N ALA A 21 3.48 13.18 35.26
CA ALA A 21 4.24 12.08 34.66
C ALA A 21 4.42 12.45 33.19
N GLY A 22 5.68 12.60 32.77
CA GLY A 22 6.00 12.87 31.37
C GLY A 22 5.43 11.75 30.51
N ALA A 23 4.98 12.08 29.30
CA ALA A 23 4.46 11.08 28.38
C ALA A 23 5.51 9.99 28.13
N ALA A 24 5.10 8.72 28.15
CA ALA A 24 5.95 7.56 27.87
C ALA A 24 6.24 7.48 26.37
N THR A 25 7.13 8.34 25.88
CA THR A 25 7.58 8.39 24.49
C THR A 25 8.98 9.03 24.37
N PRO A 26 9.90 8.47 23.57
CA PRO A 26 9.78 7.18 22.89
C PRO A 26 9.89 5.98 23.84
N ILE A 27 9.39 4.83 23.40
CA ILE A 27 9.70 3.53 24.01
C ILE A 27 10.69 2.76 23.12
N TYR A 28 11.81 2.35 23.69
CA TYR A 28 12.87 1.60 23.01
C TYR A 28 12.67 0.10 23.16
N VAL A 29 12.81 -0.62 22.05
CA VAL A 29 12.71 -2.09 21.97
C VAL A 29 14.02 -2.66 21.45
N ASN A 30 14.57 -3.67 22.11
CA ASN A 30 15.74 -4.41 21.65
C ASN A 30 15.61 -5.89 22.00
N GLY A 31 15.40 -6.75 21.00
CA GLY A 31 15.19 -8.19 21.22
C GLY A 31 16.40 -8.93 21.80
N ALA A 32 17.61 -8.39 21.63
CA ALA A 32 18.85 -9.03 22.08
C ALA A 32 19.26 -8.65 23.51
N THR A 33 19.03 -7.39 23.91
CA THR A 33 19.51 -6.85 25.20
C THR A 33 18.41 -6.31 26.10
N GLY A 34 17.18 -6.17 25.59
CA GLY A 34 16.04 -5.67 26.35
C GLY A 34 15.42 -6.72 27.26
N LEU A 35 14.60 -6.26 28.20
CA LEU A 35 13.78 -7.08 29.08
C LEU A 35 12.39 -6.44 29.23
N ASP A 36 11.31 -7.21 29.09
CA ASP A 36 9.93 -6.67 29.18
C ASP A 36 9.53 -6.18 30.58
N THR A 37 10.39 -6.38 31.57
CA THR A 37 10.29 -5.77 32.91
C THR A 37 10.89 -4.37 32.99
N ASN A 38 11.61 -3.93 31.96
CA ASN A 38 12.15 -2.57 31.90
C ASN A 38 11.07 -1.54 31.56
N ASP A 39 11.36 -0.26 31.81
CA ASP A 39 10.46 0.85 31.50
C ASP A 39 10.45 1.26 30.03
N GLY A 40 11.47 0.88 29.26
CA GLY A 40 11.59 1.20 27.84
C GLY A 40 11.94 2.66 27.54
N VAL A 41 12.21 3.53 28.53
CA VAL A 41 12.35 4.98 28.29
C VAL A 41 13.75 5.41 27.82
N ALA A 42 14.72 4.49 27.82
CA ALA A 42 16.06 4.69 27.31
C ALA A 42 16.59 3.43 26.60
N PRO A 43 17.57 3.54 25.67
CA PRO A 43 18.14 2.36 25.02
C PRO A 43 18.74 1.33 25.99
N GLY A 44 19.31 1.79 27.11
CA GLY A 44 19.85 0.91 28.16
C GLY A 44 18.78 0.20 29.01
N THR A 45 17.54 0.68 28.98
CA THR A 45 16.37 0.09 29.64
C THR A 45 15.31 -0.31 28.62
N ALA A 46 15.72 -0.67 27.39
CA ALA A 46 14.81 -1.09 26.35
C ALA A 46 14.00 -2.33 26.79
N VAL A 47 12.75 -2.41 26.36
CA VAL A 47 11.96 -3.64 26.48
C VAL A 47 12.39 -4.65 25.41
N GLN A 48 12.06 -5.92 25.60
CA GLN A 48 12.51 -7.00 24.71
C GLN A 48 11.62 -7.11 23.47
N THR A 49 10.30 -7.04 23.65
CA THR A 49 9.31 -7.28 22.59
C THR A 49 8.71 -5.99 22.05
N VAL A 50 8.32 -6.01 20.78
CA VAL A 50 7.63 -4.87 20.16
C VAL A 50 6.23 -4.72 20.74
N ALA A 51 5.54 -5.83 21.02
CA ALA A 51 4.25 -5.80 21.70
C ALA A 51 4.32 -5.07 23.04
N LYS A 52 5.36 -5.31 23.85
CA LYS A 52 5.55 -4.56 25.11
C LYS A 52 5.82 -3.08 24.86
N GLY A 53 6.60 -2.75 23.82
CA GLY A 53 6.81 -1.36 23.42
C GLY A 53 5.51 -0.62 23.09
N VAL A 54 4.63 -1.27 22.32
CA VAL A 54 3.30 -0.75 21.97
C VAL A 54 2.36 -0.66 23.17
N GLU A 55 2.46 -1.60 24.11
CA GLU A 55 1.70 -1.55 25.37
C GLU A 55 2.07 -0.31 26.19
N LEU A 56 3.37 -0.08 26.40
CA LEU A 56 3.89 0.98 27.27
C LEU A 56 3.81 2.38 26.68
N VAL A 57 3.95 2.53 25.37
CA VAL A 57 3.99 3.86 24.73
C VAL A 57 2.65 4.59 24.90
N ASP A 58 2.68 5.89 25.18
CA ASP A 58 1.44 6.66 25.19
C ASP A 58 0.83 6.77 23.79
N ALA A 59 -0.49 6.96 23.72
CA ALA A 59 -1.17 7.16 22.44
C ALA A 59 -0.61 8.41 21.71
N GLY A 60 -0.22 8.24 20.45
CA GLY A 60 0.47 9.24 19.66
C GLY A 60 2.00 9.22 19.81
N GLY A 61 2.55 8.42 20.72
CA GLY A 61 3.99 8.29 20.94
C GLY A 61 4.71 7.38 19.93
N GLU A 62 6.01 7.25 20.13
CA GLU A 62 6.91 6.52 19.23
C GLU A 62 7.44 5.24 19.88
N VAL A 63 7.51 4.16 19.10
CA VAL A 63 8.20 2.92 19.46
C VAL A 63 9.41 2.77 18.54
N ILE A 64 10.60 2.81 19.10
CA ILE A 64 11.87 2.71 18.37
C ILE A 64 12.41 1.29 18.54
N VAL A 65 12.44 0.54 17.45
CA VAL A 65 12.82 -0.87 17.44
C VAL A 65 14.23 -1.01 16.88
N ALA A 66 15.13 -1.57 17.69
CA ALA A 66 16.49 -1.88 17.26
C ALA A 66 16.49 -2.96 16.16
N ALA A 67 17.62 -3.11 15.47
CA ALA A 67 17.81 -4.21 14.54
C ALA A 67 17.77 -5.54 15.29
N GLY A 68 17.13 -6.56 14.71
CA GLY A 68 16.90 -7.84 15.35
C GLY A 68 15.73 -8.59 14.75
N ALA A 69 15.60 -9.87 15.09
CA ALA A 69 14.44 -10.68 14.72
C ALA A 69 13.42 -10.71 15.86
N TYR A 70 12.17 -10.44 15.52
CA TYR A 70 11.03 -10.36 16.43
C TYR A 70 9.98 -11.37 15.97
N THR A 71 9.93 -12.52 16.65
CA THR A 71 8.95 -13.59 16.36
C THR A 71 7.72 -13.39 17.23
N GLU A 72 6.85 -12.47 16.82
CA GLU A 72 5.64 -12.09 17.53
C GLU A 72 4.59 -11.56 16.53
N GLN A 73 3.34 -11.46 17.00
CA GLN A 73 2.30 -10.69 16.32
C GLN A 73 2.02 -9.44 17.15
N VAL A 74 2.00 -8.28 16.51
CA VAL A 74 1.81 -6.99 17.17
C VAL A 74 0.48 -6.40 16.76
N VAL A 75 -0.33 -6.04 17.75
CA VAL A 75 -1.63 -5.38 17.57
C VAL A 75 -1.51 -3.93 18.00
N LEU A 76 -1.81 -3.00 17.10
CA LEU A 76 -1.92 -1.58 17.41
C LEU A 76 -3.41 -1.26 17.63
N ALA A 77 -3.76 -0.98 18.88
CA ALA A 77 -5.10 -0.57 19.29
C ALA A 77 -5.20 0.94 19.64
N LYS A 78 -4.08 1.67 19.53
CA LYS A 78 -3.97 3.12 19.74
C LYS A 78 -3.01 3.71 18.71
N LYS A 79 -3.07 5.03 18.50
CA LYS A 79 -2.14 5.73 17.60
C LYS A 79 -0.69 5.49 18.05
N VAL A 80 0.16 4.97 17.17
CA VAL A 80 1.59 4.75 17.46
C VAL A 80 2.41 5.04 16.20
N ALA A 81 3.56 5.68 16.37
CA ALA A 81 4.60 5.73 15.33
C ALA A 81 5.59 4.59 15.57
N LEU A 82 5.47 3.50 14.81
CA LEU A 82 6.35 2.35 14.90
C LEU A 82 7.54 2.55 13.95
N LYS A 83 8.75 2.66 14.51
CA LYS A 83 9.99 2.96 13.77
C LYS A 83 10.98 1.82 13.89
N GLY A 84 11.33 1.21 12.76
CA GLY A 84 12.34 0.16 12.67
C GLY A 84 13.74 0.73 12.53
N ALA A 85 14.73 -0.15 12.50
CA ALA A 85 16.14 0.21 12.37
C ALA A 85 16.46 1.01 11.08
N ASN A 86 15.61 0.90 10.05
CA ASN A 86 15.76 1.63 8.79
C ASN A 86 14.66 2.68 8.58
N PHE A 87 14.07 3.23 9.65
CA PHE A 87 13.05 4.27 9.52
C PHE A 87 13.59 5.46 8.71
N GLY A 88 12.80 5.96 7.76
CA GLY A 88 13.20 7.04 6.87
C GLY A 88 14.19 6.66 5.76
N ILE A 89 14.59 5.38 5.66
CA ILE A 89 15.55 4.90 4.65
C ILE A 89 14.84 3.98 3.64
N SER A 90 14.76 4.43 2.39
CA SER A 90 14.11 3.71 1.30
C SER A 90 14.61 2.24 1.16
N PRO A 91 13.74 1.26 0.91
CA PRO A 91 14.08 -0.16 0.70
C PRO A 91 14.73 -0.45 -0.65
N ASN A 92 14.79 0.54 -1.53
CA ASN A 92 15.36 0.38 -2.86
C ASN A 92 16.90 0.29 -2.81
N PRO A 93 17.55 -0.38 -3.77
CA PRO A 93 18.99 -0.52 -3.78
C PRO A 93 19.72 0.83 -3.74
N GLY A 94 20.90 0.88 -3.08
CA GLY A 94 21.77 2.06 -3.06
C GLY A 94 21.42 3.14 -2.02
N THR A 95 20.47 2.87 -1.12
CA THR A 95 19.95 3.84 -0.14
C THR A 95 20.65 3.83 1.22
N GLY A 96 21.57 2.88 1.45
CA GLY A 96 22.37 2.82 2.69
C GLY A 96 21.67 2.17 3.89
N ARG A 97 20.71 1.26 3.67
CA ARG A 97 20.09 0.48 4.76
C ARG A 97 21.13 -0.29 5.59
N VAL A 98 20.87 -0.35 6.89
CA VAL A 98 21.64 -1.11 7.89
C VAL A 98 20.89 -2.41 8.24
N ALA A 99 21.34 -3.11 9.28
CA ALA A 99 20.65 -4.28 9.81
C ALA A 99 19.17 -3.98 10.12
N GLU A 100 18.29 -4.94 9.83
CA GLU A 100 16.84 -4.75 9.84
C GLU A 100 16.19 -5.04 11.21
N SER A 101 15.08 -4.36 11.51
CA SER A 101 14.08 -4.84 12.47
C SER A 101 13.13 -5.77 11.73
N ILE A 102 13.25 -7.08 11.98
CA ILE A 102 12.63 -8.13 11.19
C ILE A 102 11.49 -8.77 11.97
N PHE A 103 10.26 -8.62 11.49
CA PHE A 103 9.16 -9.46 11.93
C PHE A 103 9.20 -10.82 11.23
N THR A 104 9.15 -11.88 12.03
CA THR A 104 9.08 -13.27 11.59
C THR A 104 7.95 -14.01 12.29
N GLY A 105 7.64 -15.23 11.84
CA GLY A 105 6.60 -16.05 12.45
C GLY A 105 5.29 -15.97 11.68
N ASN A 106 4.16 -15.85 12.37
CA ASN A 106 2.84 -16.02 11.76
C ASN A 106 2.24 -14.70 11.26
N ALA A 107 1.42 -14.76 10.22
CA ALA A 107 0.65 -13.60 9.74
C ALA A 107 -0.68 -13.44 10.50
N PRO A 108 -1.17 -12.20 10.71
CA PRO A 108 -0.47 -10.95 10.42
C PRO A 108 0.65 -10.69 11.43
N ASN A 109 1.79 -10.19 10.96
CA ASN A 109 2.86 -9.76 11.87
C ASN A 109 2.47 -8.47 12.60
N VAL A 110 1.82 -7.54 11.87
CA VAL A 110 1.31 -6.28 12.44
C VAL A 110 -0.14 -6.10 12.02
N ALA A 111 -1.01 -5.85 13.00
CA ALA A 111 -2.41 -5.52 12.78
C ALA A 111 -2.72 -4.11 13.30
N PHE A 112 -3.21 -3.24 12.42
CA PHE A 112 -3.78 -1.94 12.79
C PHE A 112 -5.28 -2.09 13.03
N GLU A 113 -5.70 -2.02 14.29
CA GLU A 113 -7.11 -2.06 14.67
C GLU A 113 -7.73 -0.66 14.71
N ALA A 114 -9.06 -0.58 14.76
CA ALA A 114 -9.81 0.67 14.64
C ALA A 114 -9.32 1.83 15.55
N GLY A 115 -8.76 1.54 16.73
CA GLY A 115 -8.23 2.57 17.64
C GLY A 115 -6.86 3.15 17.23
N SER A 116 -6.18 2.55 16.24
CA SER A 116 -4.85 2.96 15.76
C SER A 116 -4.86 4.01 14.65
N VAL A 117 -5.91 4.83 14.58
CA VAL A 117 -6.03 5.90 13.58
C VAL A 117 -4.79 6.79 13.55
N ASP A 118 -4.33 7.12 12.35
CA ASP A 118 -3.15 7.94 12.08
C ASP A 118 -1.82 7.35 12.60
N SER A 119 -1.75 6.04 12.82
CA SER A 119 -0.49 5.36 13.14
C SER A 119 0.43 5.28 11.92
N SER A 120 1.71 5.07 12.17
CA SER A 120 2.69 4.86 11.11
C SER A 120 3.58 3.65 11.36
N ILE A 121 4.08 3.07 10.28
CA ILE A 121 5.06 2.01 10.30
C ILE A 121 6.15 2.28 9.25
N ASP A 122 7.38 2.38 9.73
CA ASP A 122 8.50 2.92 8.95
C ASP A 122 9.76 2.08 9.14
N GLY A 123 10.32 1.55 8.05
CA GLY A 123 11.67 0.97 8.07
C GLY A 123 11.81 -0.44 8.65
N PHE A 124 10.76 -1.26 8.56
CA PHE A 124 10.79 -2.67 8.98
C PHE A 124 11.03 -3.62 7.81
N LYS A 125 11.38 -4.86 8.15
CA LYS A 125 11.29 -6.02 7.27
C LYS A 125 10.27 -7.03 7.81
N PHE A 126 9.47 -7.61 6.94
CA PHE A 126 8.54 -8.71 7.22
C PHE A 126 8.92 -9.90 6.38
N THR A 127 9.08 -11.07 6.99
CA THR A 127 9.43 -12.28 6.22
C THR A 127 9.03 -13.59 6.90
N GLY A 128 8.80 -14.61 6.09
CA GLY A 128 8.69 -15.99 6.57
C GLY A 128 7.33 -16.38 7.14
N ALA A 129 6.28 -15.55 6.98
CA ALA A 129 4.95 -15.94 7.41
C ALA A 129 4.26 -16.86 6.40
N THR A 130 3.91 -18.07 6.87
CA THR A 130 3.46 -19.17 6.01
C THR A 130 2.06 -19.72 6.33
N ASN A 131 1.50 -19.41 7.50
CA ASN A 131 0.40 -20.18 8.09
C ASN A 131 -1.00 -19.53 8.03
N ASP A 132 -1.12 -18.31 7.50
CA ASP A 132 -2.41 -17.66 7.25
C ASP A 132 -2.43 -17.08 5.84
N ALA A 133 -2.97 -17.87 4.92
CA ALA A 133 -3.04 -17.49 3.52
C ALA A 133 -3.97 -16.29 3.28
N VAL A 134 -4.87 -15.92 4.20
CA VAL A 134 -5.85 -14.84 3.95
C VAL A 134 -5.34 -13.50 4.48
N ASN A 135 -4.62 -13.50 5.59
CA ASN A 135 -4.06 -12.27 6.14
C ASN A 135 -2.81 -11.80 5.37
N GLY A 136 -2.52 -10.50 5.47
CA GLY A 136 -1.27 -9.92 5.00
C GLY A 136 -0.19 -9.98 6.07
N ALA A 137 1.09 -9.75 5.71
CA ALA A 137 2.13 -9.44 6.70
C ALA A 137 1.69 -8.25 7.58
N ILE A 138 1.06 -7.28 6.92
CA ILE A 138 0.34 -6.18 7.55
C ILE A 138 -1.15 -6.33 7.27
N LYS A 139 -1.95 -6.22 8.33
CA LYS A 139 -3.41 -6.15 8.26
C LYS A 139 -3.91 -4.79 8.73
N GLY A 140 -4.85 -4.20 7.98
CA GLY A 140 -5.40 -2.89 8.27
C GLY A 140 -6.91 -2.85 8.38
N SER A 141 -7.42 -2.33 9.50
CA SER A 141 -8.82 -1.88 9.67
C SER A 141 -8.96 -0.47 10.26
N ALA A 142 -7.83 0.20 10.55
CA ALA A 142 -7.78 1.59 10.99
C ALA A 142 -7.73 2.57 9.81
N ASN A 143 -8.03 3.84 10.05
CA ASN A 143 -7.89 4.92 9.06
C ASN A 143 -6.59 5.69 9.23
N GLY A 144 -6.17 6.43 8.21
CA GLY A 144 -5.04 7.37 8.32
C GLY A 144 -3.66 6.71 8.39
N ILE A 145 -3.54 5.42 8.11
CA ILE A 145 -2.27 4.69 8.29
C ILE A 145 -1.23 5.13 7.25
N VAL A 146 -0.03 5.44 7.74
CA VAL A 146 1.14 5.72 6.90
C VAL A 146 2.11 4.54 6.96
N MET A 147 2.23 3.80 5.86
CA MET A 147 3.16 2.69 5.71
C MET A 147 4.25 3.09 4.73
N LYS A 148 5.50 3.20 5.20
CA LYS A 148 6.60 3.61 4.35
C LYS A 148 7.93 2.95 4.62
N ASN A 149 8.79 2.92 3.61
CA ASN A 149 10.14 2.39 3.71
C ASN A 149 10.24 0.92 4.17
N ASN A 150 9.16 0.13 4.08
CA ASN A 150 9.15 -1.24 4.57
C ASN A 150 9.54 -2.23 3.48
N ILE A 151 10.06 -3.38 3.90
CA ILE A 151 10.30 -4.55 3.06
C ILE A 151 9.33 -5.66 3.49
N ILE A 152 8.53 -6.18 2.55
CA ILE A 152 7.76 -7.41 2.76
C ILE A 152 8.28 -8.43 1.75
N ASP A 153 8.81 -9.55 2.24
CA ASP A 153 9.47 -10.53 1.40
C ASP A 153 9.23 -11.97 1.85
N ALA A 154 9.02 -12.89 0.91
CA ALA A 154 8.85 -14.33 1.16
C ALA A 154 7.68 -14.62 2.12
N HIS A 155 6.46 -14.36 1.64
CA HIS A 155 5.22 -14.45 2.41
C HIS A 155 4.18 -15.29 1.67
N SER A 156 3.44 -16.19 2.34
CA SER A 156 2.43 -17.04 1.70
C SER A 156 1.00 -16.48 1.74
N GLY A 157 0.78 -15.43 2.54
CA GLY A 157 -0.41 -14.60 2.52
C GLY A 157 -0.27 -13.40 1.59
N HIS A 158 -1.18 -12.42 1.68
CA HIS A 158 -0.97 -11.13 1.00
C HIS A 158 0.26 -10.41 1.57
N GLY A 159 0.82 -9.43 0.84
CA GLY A 159 1.79 -8.53 1.46
C GLY A 159 1.09 -7.64 2.47
N VAL A 160 0.11 -6.87 2.00
CA VAL A 160 -0.79 -6.06 2.81
C VAL A 160 -2.24 -6.42 2.51
N ASN A 161 -3.04 -6.62 3.55
CA ASN A 161 -4.49 -6.80 3.45
C ASN A 161 -5.19 -5.69 4.25
N ALA A 162 -5.86 -4.76 3.56
CA ALA A 162 -6.60 -3.67 4.19
C ALA A 162 -8.04 -3.65 3.66
N THR A 163 -9.01 -3.59 4.58
CA THR A 163 -10.44 -3.65 4.22
C THR A 163 -11.23 -2.57 4.96
N GLY A 164 -12.03 -1.79 4.22
CA GLY A 164 -12.94 -0.80 4.79
C GLY A 164 -12.22 0.39 5.42
N VAL A 165 -11.10 0.82 4.82
CA VAL A 165 -10.23 1.87 5.38
C VAL A 165 -10.18 3.12 4.51
N GLN A 166 -9.79 4.24 5.09
CA GLN A 166 -9.61 5.50 4.38
C GLN A 166 -8.35 6.26 4.80
N ASN A 167 -7.90 7.18 3.95
CA ASN A 167 -6.76 8.08 4.21
C ASN A 167 -5.43 7.35 4.42
N TRP A 168 -5.24 6.18 3.80
CA TRP A 168 -3.97 5.48 3.89
C TRP A 168 -2.97 6.05 2.90
N THR A 169 -1.72 6.12 3.34
CA THR A 169 -0.56 6.35 2.48
C THR A 169 0.34 5.13 2.53
N ILE A 170 0.45 4.41 1.40
CA ILE A 170 1.38 3.29 1.23
C ILE A 170 2.45 3.78 0.27
N GLU A 171 3.60 4.20 0.79
CA GLU A 171 4.64 4.87 0.00
C GLU A 171 6.03 4.25 0.14
N ASP A 172 6.77 4.15 -0.97
CA ASP A 172 8.18 3.70 -0.97
C ASP A 172 8.42 2.39 -0.20
N ASN A 173 7.52 1.42 -0.35
CA ASN A 173 7.69 0.08 0.18
C ASN A 173 8.17 -0.87 -0.92
N LYS A 174 8.93 -1.88 -0.52
CA LYS A 174 9.34 -2.98 -1.40
C LYS A 174 8.61 -4.25 -1.00
N ILE A 175 7.81 -4.81 -1.91
CA ILE A 175 7.02 -6.01 -1.67
C ILE A 175 7.40 -7.06 -2.71
N SER A 176 7.98 -8.17 -2.27
CA SER A 176 8.46 -9.22 -3.17
C SER A 176 8.18 -10.63 -2.70
N ASN A 177 8.28 -11.58 -3.63
CA ASN A 177 8.19 -13.02 -3.36
C ASN A 177 6.92 -13.38 -2.60
N ILE A 178 5.79 -12.84 -3.06
CA ILE A 178 4.47 -13.12 -2.49
C ILE A 178 3.94 -14.41 -3.11
N GLY A 179 3.96 -15.46 -2.31
CA GLY A 179 3.57 -16.83 -2.63
C GLY A 179 2.14 -17.17 -2.18
N GLY A 180 1.85 -18.48 -2.10
CA GLY A 180 0.52 -18.99 -1.76
C GLY A 180 -0.44 -19.08 -2.94
N THR A 181 -1.71 -19.38 -2.67
CA THR A 181 -2.74 -19.49 -3.71
C THR A 181 -3.53 -18.18 -3.80
N SER A 182 -3.47 -17.51 -4.94
CA SER A 182 -4.20 -16.27 -5.23
C SER A 182 -3.87 -15.10 -4.29
N ARG A 183 -2.57 -14.87 -4.03
CA ARG A 183 -2.10 -13.77 -3.19
C ARG A 183 -1.38 -12.67 -3.95
N SER A 184 -1.83 -11.46 -3.67
CA SER A 184 -1.29 -10.22 -4.21
C SER A 184 -0.37 -9.52 -3.21
N ALA A 185 0.53 -8.67 -3.70
CA ALA A 185 1.32 -7.80 -2.84
C ALA A 185 0.44 -6.85 -2.03
N LEU A 186 -0.50 -6.15 -2.69
CA LEU A 186 -1.49 -5.30 -2.02
C LEU A 186 -2.90 -5.82 -2.35
N PHE A 187 -3.67 -6.13 -1.32
CA PHE A 187 -5.08 -6.51 -1.42
C PHE A 187 -5.93 -5.53 -0.62
N LEU A 188 -6.55 -4.60 -1.34
CA LEU A 188 -7.15 -3.38 -0.79
C LEU A 188 -8.63 -3.38 -1.15
N ILE A 189 -9.50 -3.48 -0.15
CA ILE A 189 -10.96 -3.56 -0.32
C ILE A 189 -11.63 -2.36 0.34
N SER A 190 -12.61 -1.76 -0.34
CA SER A 190 -13.42 -0.64 0.16
C SER A 190 -12.55 0.52 0.65
N MET A 191 -11.47 0.80 -0.07
CA MET A 191 -10.46 1.79 0.30
C MET A 191 -10.84 3.18 -0.24
N GLN A 192 -10.73 4.20 0.59
CA GLN A 192 -11.14 5.57 0.21
C GLN A 192 -10.05 6.61 0.46
N ASN A 193 -10.01 7.67 -0.35
CA ASN A 193 -9.15 8.85 -0.13
C ASN A 193 -7.68 8.47 0.15
N SER A 194 -7.15 7.47 -0.55
CA SER A 194 -5.87 6.85 -0.22
C SER A 194 -4.88 6.93 -1.39
N LEU A 195 -3.59 6.93 -1.04
CA LEU A 195 -2.48 7.09 -1.95
C LEU A 195 -1.55 5.88 -1.85
N ILE A 196 -1.36 5.19 -2.96
CA ILE A 196 -0.41 4.09 -3.09
C ILE A 196 0.64 4.55 -4.09
N LYS A 197 1.82 4.94 -3.60
CA LYS A 197 2.82 5.57 -4.47
C LYS A 197 4.24 5.05 -4.31
N ASN A 198 5.00 5.09 -5.39
CA ASN A 198 6.44 4.80 -5.40
C ASN A 198 6.80 3.43 -4.78
N ASN A 199 5.87 2.48 -4.74
CA ASN A 199 6.16 1.14 -4.23
C ASN A 199 6.83 0.32 -5.33
N VAL A 200 7.75 -0.55 -4.93
CA VAL A 200 8.38 -1.54 -5.81
C VAL A 200 7.79 -2.91 -5.50
N ILE A 201 7.06 -3.46 -6.45
CA ILE A 201 6.41 -4.77 -6.35
C ILE A 201 7.05 -5.72 -7.36
N ASN A 202 7.50 -6.88 -6.89
CA ASN A 202 8.13 -7.87 -7.76
C ASN A 202 7.79 -9.31 -7.36
N THR A 203 7.57 -10.19 -8.34
CA THR A 203 7.42 -11.64 -8.09
C THR A 203 6.25 -11.94 -7.16
N THR A 204 5.03 -11.88 -7.71
CA THR A 204 3.80 -12.30 -7.02
C THR A 204 3.07 -13.39 -7.79
N VAL A 205 2.49 -14.35 -7.06
CA VAL A 205 1.71 -15.47 -7.62
C VAL A 205 0.31 -15.07 -8.10
N TYR A 206 -0.16 -13.88 -7.74
CA TYR A 206 -1.40 -13.31 -8.24
C TYR A 206 -1.15 -11.92 -8.81
N ALA A 207 -1.81 -10.87 -8.29
CA ALA A 207 -1.65 -9.51 -8.79
C ALA A 207 -0.55 -8.73 -8.04
N GLY A 208 -0.11 -7.61 -8.60
CA GLY A 208 0.65 -6.63 -7.83
C GLY A 208 -0.25 -5.93 -6.82
N ILE A 209 -1.20 -5.15 -7.34
CA ILE A 209 -2.16 -4.37 -6.57
C ILE A 209 -3.58 -4.77 -6.97
N ILE A 210 -4.42 -5.07 -5.99
CA ILE A 210 -5.87 -5.18 -6.16
C ILE A 210 -6.52 -4.08 -5.36
N VAL A 211 -7.34 -3.30 -6.05
CA VAL A 211 -8.34 -2.43 -5.46
C VAL A 211 -9.71 -3.01 -5.80
N ASP A 212 -10.51 -3.31 -4.78
CA ASP A 212 -11.92 -3.64 -4.93
C ASP A 212 -12.75 -2.58 -4.20
N SER A 213 -13.79 -2.06 -4.83
CA SER A 213 -14.69 -1.07 -4.25
C SER A 213 -13.99 0.22 -3.80
N GLY A 214 -12.99 0.64 -4.56
CA GLY A 214 -12.20 1.85 -4.30
C GLY A 214 -12.93 3.14 -4.64
N GLN A 215 -12.64 4.21 -3.89
CA GLN A 215 -13.17 5.56 -4.15
C GLN A 215 -12.14 6.65 -3.84
N THR A 216 -11.92 7.58 -4.75
CA THR A 216 -10.91 8.64 -4.58
C THR A 216 -9.53 8.05 -4.24
N LEU A 217 -9.04 7.20 -5.14
CA LEU A 217 -7.76 6.50 -4.98
C LEU A 217 -6.76 6.94 -6.03
N THR A 218 -5.52 7.10 -5.63
CA THR A 218 -4.39 7.36 -6.54
C THR A 218 -3.36 6.25 -6.42
N LEU A 219 -3.09 5.57 -7.52
CA LEU A 219 -2.03 4.58 -7.71
C LEU A 219 -0.94 5.24 -8.58
N GLU A 220 0.08 5.83 -7.96
CA GLU A 220 1.06 6.70 -8.65
C GLU A 220 2.50 6.20 -8.57
N GLY A 221 3.25 6.20 -9.67
CA GLY A 221 4.71 6.03 -9.59
C GLY A 221 5.18 4.65 -9.14
N ASN A 222 4.28 3.65 -9.08
CA ASN A 222 4.66 2.31 -8.62
C ASN A 222 5.41 1.56 -9.73
N THR A 223 6.44 0.81 -9.35
CA THR A 223 7.17 -0.09 -10.24
C THR A 223 6.75 -1.52 -9.96
N ILE A 224 6.09 -2.16 -10.92
CA ILE A 224 5.50 -3.50 -10.76
C ILE A 224 6.09 -4.43 -11.81
N SER A 225 6.56 -5.60 -11.39
CA SER A 225 7.25 -6.54 -12.28
C SER A 225 7.02 -8.01 -11.90
N ASN A 226 7.08 -8.90 -12.90
CA ASN A 226 7.03 -10.37 -12.71
C ASN A 226 5.81 -10.82 -11.90
N VAL A 227 4.62 -10.41 -12.31
CA VAL A 227 3.36 -10.77 -11.63
C VAL A 227 2.52 -11.71 -12.48
N THR A 228 1.97 -12.73 -11.84
CA THR A 228 1.28 -13.82 -12.54
C THR A 228 -0.06 -13.39 -13.15
N GLN A 229 -0.71 -12.40 -12.55
CA GLN A 229 -1.99 -11.80 -12.95
C GLN A 229 -1.76 -10.30 -13.22
N PRO A 230 -2.76 -9.40 -13.20
CA PRO A 230 -2.51 -7.98 -13.46
C PRO A 230 -1.48 -7.39 -12.51
N GLY A 231 -0.68 -6.46 -13.02
CA GLY A 231 0.09 -5.53 -12.19
C GLY A 231 -0.84 -4.74 -11.29
N ILE A 232 -1.90 -4.17 -11.87
CA ILE A 232 -2.93 -3.43 -11.15
C ILE A 232 -4.30 -3.95 -11.59
N GLN A 233 -5.16 -4.27 -10.62
CA GLN A 233 -6.57 -4.53 -10.85
C GLN A 233 -7.43 -3.50 -10.12
N VAL A 234 -8.40 -2.92 -10.82
CA VAL A 234 -9.47 -2.09 -10.24
C VAL A 234 -10.81 -2.81 -10.45
N ALA A 235 -11.47 -3.19 -9.36
CA ALA A 235 -12.74 -3.90 -9.39
C ALA A 235 -13.82 -3.10 -8.64
N ASN A 236 -15.06 -3.18 -9.12
CA ASN A 236 -16.27 -2.67 -8.47
C ASN A 236 -16.16 -1.23 -7.93
N SER A 237 -15.33 -0.37 -8.54
CA SER A 237 -14.99 0.94 -7.99
C SER A 237 -15.91 2.02 -8.53
N ALA A 238 -16.80 2.54 -7.69
CA ALA A 238 -17.78 3.56 -8.08
C ALA A 238 -17.21 4.98 -8.10
N GLY A 239 -16.19 5.24 -7.28
CA GLY A 239 -15.54 6.55 -7.17
C GLY A 239 -14.29 6.66 -8.05
N PRO A 240 -13.73 7.87 -8.20
CA PRO A 240 -12.58 8.09 -9.06
C PRO A 240 -11.38 7.28 -8.60
N VAL A 241 -10.79 6.51 -9.51
CA VAL A 241 -9.52 5.81 -9.33
C VAL A 241 -8.55 6.27 -10.41
N THR A 242 -7.47 6.91 -10.00
CA THR A 242 -6.39 7.34 -10.90
C THR A 242 -5.24 6.36 -10.84
N VAL A 243 -4.85 5.82 -11.99
CA VAL A 243 -3.69 4.95 -12.16
C VAL A 243 -2.70 5.67 -13.05
N THR A 244 -1.65 6.24 -12.47
CA THR A 244 -0.75 7.12 -13.21
C THR A 244 0.73 6.96 -12.93
N LYS A 245 1.58 7.24 -13.92
CA LYS A 245 3.05 7.20 -13.78
C LYS A 245 3.60 5.86 -13.29
N ASN A 246 2.84 4.76 -13.43
CA ASN A 246 3.32 3.45 -13.03
C ASN A 246 4.17 2.84 -14.14
N THR A 247 5.23 2.14 -13.75
CA THR A 247 6.02 1.30 -14.65
C THR A 247 5.64 -0.15 -14.40
N ILE A 248 5.02 -0.81 -15.37
CA ILE A 248 4.57 -2.21 -15.24
C ILE A 248 5.25 -3.06 -16.31
N THR A 249 5.97 -4.09 -15.86
CA THR A 249 6.72 -4.99 -16.73
C THR A 249 6.35 -6.44 -16.45
N ASN A 250 6.35 -7.29 -17.48
CA ASN A 250 6.16 -8.74 -17.32
C ASN A 250 4.98 -9.11 -16.40
N ALA A 251 3.81 -8.53 -16.68
CA ALA A 251 2.58 -8.76 -15.95
C ALA A 251 1.63 -9.68 -16.73
N ASN A 252 0.70 -10.32 -16.01
CA ASN A 252 -0.22 -11.32 -16.55
C ASN A 252 0.53 -12.52 -17.17
N THR A 253 1.60 -13.00 -16.54
CA THR A 253 2.45 -14.08 -17.09
C THR A 253 1.76 -15.44 -17.16
N SER A 254 0.65 -15.64 -16.44
CA SER A 254 -0.22 -16.81 -16.62
C SER A 254 -1.10 -16.76 -17.88
N ASN A 255 -0.98 -15.69 -18.67
CA ASN A 255 -1.72 -15.46 -19.90
C ASN A 255 -3.24 -15.46 -19.73
N GLY A 256 -3.74 -14.88 -18.63
CA GLY A 256 -5.17 -14.69 -18.41
C GLY A 256 -5.81 -13.94 -19.57
N VAL A 257 -6.77 -14.56 -20.24
CA VAL A 257 -7.36 -14.08 -21.51
C VAL A 257 -8.14 -12.77 -21.37
N ASP A 258 -8.73 -12.55 -20.20
CA ASP A 258 -9.50 -11.35 -19.84
C ASP A 258 -8.67 -10.32 -19.06
N LYS A 259 -7.37 -10.57 -18.87
CA LYS A 259 -6.47 -9.77 -18.02
C LYS A 259 -5.35 -9.14 -18.86
N ALA A 260 -4.73 -8.12 -18.30
CA ALA A 260 -3.58 -7.40 -18.85
C ALA A 260 -2.75 -6.82 -17.70
N ALA A 261 -1.69 -6.08 -18.00
CA ALA A 261 -0.88 -5.39 -16.99
C ALA A 261 -1.74 -4.51 -16.05
N ILE A 262 -2.67 -3.74 -16.62
CA ILE A 262 -3.74 -3.06 -15.89
C ILE A 262 -5.06 -3.68 -16.31
N SER A 263 -5.91 -4.06 -15.35
CA SER A 263 -7.22 -4.63 -15.62
C SER A 263 -8.30 -3.97 -14.79
N ILE A 264 -9.46 -3.71 -15.39
CA ILE A 264 -10.62 -3.17 -14.69
C ILE A 264 -11.84 -4.07 -14.83
N TYR A 265 -12.73 -4.07 -13.85
CA TYR A 265 -14.07 -4.64 -14.05
C TYR A 265 -14.96 -3.60 -14.73
N ALA A 266 -15.87 -4.04 -15.60
CA ALA A 266 -16.73 -3.15 -16.38
C ALA A 266 -17.59 -2.20 -15.52
N ASN A 267 -17.98 -2.63 -14.31
CA ASN A 267 -18.72 -1.82 -13.35
C ASN A 267 -17.86 -0.85 -12.53
N SER A 268 -16.58 -0.68 -12.87
CA SER A 268 -15.76 0.41 -12.31
C SER A 268 -16.03 1.68 -13.13
N LEU A 269 -16.59 2.71 -12.48
CA LEU A 269 -17.30 3.77 -13.19
C LEU A 269 -16.39 4.93 -13.59
N VAL A 270 -15.47 5.35 -12.72
CA VAL A 270 -14.61 6.51 -12.96
C VAL A 270 -13.16 6.09 -12.78
N VAL A 271 -12.48 5.81 -13.89
CA VAL A 271 -11.10 5.31 -13.86
C VAL A 271 -10.26 6.01 -14.92
N ASP A 272 -9.23 6.70 -14.48
CA ASP A 272 -8.25 7.35 -15.36
C ASP A 272 -6.94 6.56 -15.33
N VAL A 273 -6.55 6.00 -16.47
CA VAL A 273 -5.28 5.29 -16.65
C VAL A 273 -4.40 6.12 -17.56
N THR A 274 -3.44 6.83 -16.98
CA THR A 274 -2.64 7.82 -17.72
C THR A 274 -1.16 7.81 -17.38
N LEU A 275 -0.29 8.14 -18.33
CA LEU A 275 1.16 8.28 -18.09
C LEU A 275 1.83 7.00 -17.56
N ASN A 276 1.25 5.83 -17.80
CA ASN A 276 1.87 4.56 -17.40
C ASN A 276 2.77 4.04 -18.52
N THR A 277 3.92 3.48 -18.15
CA THR A 277 4.78 2.71 -19.06
C THR A 277 4.55 1.23 -18.84
N ILE A 278 4.09 0.53 -19.88
CA ILE A 278 3.73 -0.88 -19.80
C ILE A 278 4.49 -1.67 -20.87
N SER A 279 5.29 -2.64 -20.45
CA SER A 279 6.09 -3.43 -21.38
C SER A 279 6.22 -4.90 -21.03
N GLY A 280 6.52 -5.73 -22.05
CA GLY A 280 6.76 -7.16 -21.91
C GLY A 280 5.64 -7.94 -21.22
N SER A 281 4.42 -7.39 -21.17
CA SER A 281 3.28 -7.96 -20.47
C SER A 281 2.33 -8.65 -21.45
N ASN A 282 1.47 -9.54 -20.95
CA ASN A 282 0.43 -10.14 -21.76
C ASN A 282 -0.78 -9.19 -21.91
N GLY A 283 -0.62 -8.19 -22.76
CA GLY A 283 -1.54 -7.07 -22.98
C GLY A 283 -1.29 -5.93 -21.98
N ALA A 284 -1.63 -4.70 -22.38
CA ALA A 284 -1.38 -3.50 -21.57
C ALA A 284 -2.58 -3.14 -20.69
N PHE A 285 -3.77 -3.04 -21.28
CA PHE A 285 -5.02 -2.73 -20.58
C PHE A 285 -6.14 -3.70 -20.96
N SER A 286 -6.98 -4.06 -19.99
CA SER A 286 -8.14 -4.91 -20.22
C SER A 286 -9.34 -4.49 -19.38
N VAL A 287 -10.49 -4.27 -20.02
CA VAL A 287 -11.78 -4.42 -19.34
C VAL A 287 -12.07 -5.91 -19.27
N ARG A 288 -12.22 -6.45 -18.05
CA ARG A 288 -12.40 -7.88 -17.80
C ARG A 288 -13.80 -8.34 -18.18
N SER A 289 -13.89 -9.60 -18.60
CA SER A 289 -15.16 -10.30 -18.81
C SER A 289 -15.76 -10.85 -17.51
N SER A 290 -15.02 -10.79 -16.40
CA SER A 290 -15.56 -10.98 -15.05
C SER A 290 -16.16 -9.66 -14.55
N GLY A 291 -17.47 -9.59 -14.38
CA GLY A 291 -18.19 -8.40 -13.97
C GLY A 291 -19.58 -8.35 -14.57
N THR A 292 -20.21 -7.19 -14.52
CA THR A 292 -21.51 -6.93 -15.16
C THR A 292 -21.48 -5.56 -15.83
N GLY A 293 -22.32 -5.39 -16.85
CA GLY A 293 -22.47 -4.12 -17.56
C GLY A 293 -21.41 -3.85 -18.63
N THR A 294 -21.50 -2.65 -19.19
CA THR A 294 -20.58 -2.10 -20.19
C THR A 294 -19.52 -1.26 -19.49
N VAL A 295 -18.41 -0.97 -20.17
CA VAL A 295 -17.46 0.02 -19.67
C VAL A 295 -18.12 1.41 -19.64
N ALA A 296 -17.91 2.16 -18.56
CA ALA A 296 -18.44 3.52 -18.44
C ALA A 296 -17.68 4.50 -19.36
N SER A 297 -18.38 5.54 -19.84
CA SER A 297 -17.76 6.60 -20.66
C SER A 297 -16.76 7.49 -19.90
N THR A 298 -16.74 7.37 -18.57
CA THR A 298 -15.82 8.02 -17.63
C THR A 298 -14.61 7.14 -17.30
N VAL A 299 -14.39 6.07 -18.06
CA VAL A 299 -13.15 5.30 -18.06
C VAL A 299 -12.30 5.75 -19.25
N HIS A 300 -11.11 6.25 -18.93
CA HIS A 300 -10.18 6.79 -19.90
C HIS A 300 -8.83 6.09 -19.79
N VAL A 301 -8.29 5.63 -20.92
CA VAL A 301 -6.96 5.02 -21.03
C VAL A 301 -6.16 5.86 -22.00
N ASN A 302 -5.51 6.92 -21.54
CA ASN A 302 -4.86 7.88 -22.44
C ASN A 302 -3.43 8.20 -22.00
N ASN A 303 -2.58 8.64 -22.93
CA ASN A 303 -1.22 9.09 -22.64
C ASN A 303 -0.36 8.03 -21.97
N ASN A 304 -0.54 6.75 -22.31
CA ASN A 304 0.30 5.65 -21.83
C ASN A 304 1.27 5.19 -22.92
N ASP A 305 2.37 4.57 -22.49
CA ASP A 305 3.37 3.96 -23.35
C ASP A 305 3.27 2.44 -23.31
N PHE A 306 2.87 1.83 -24.42
CA PHE A 306 2.78 0.38 -24.55
C PHE A 306 3.90 -0.16 -25.45
N LEU A 307 4.79 -0.99 -24.90
CA LEU A 307 6.04 -1.40 -25.55
C LEU A 307 6.25 -2.93 -25.48
N GLY A 308 6.23 -3.61 -26.63
CA GLY A 308 6.63 -5.02 -26.71
C GLY A 308 5.75 -5.99 -25.89
N ASN A 309 4.46 -5.72 -25.79
CA ASN A 309 3.48 -6.60 -25.14
C ASN A 309 3.05 -7.75 -26.09
N THR A 310 2.72 -8.93 -25.55
CA THR A 310 2.58 -10.18 -26.34
C THR A 310 1.14 -10.59 -26.66
N SER A 311 0.15 -9.86 -26.17
CA SER A 311 -1.29 -9.99 -26.49
C SER A 311 -1.77 -8.64 -27.01
N PRO A 312 -2.94 -8.56 -27.68
CA PRO A 312 -3.58 -7.27 -27.95
C PRO A 312 -3.46 -6.33 -26.76
N GLN A 313 -2.95 -5.13 -27.03
CA GLN A 313 -2.50 -4.20 -26.01
C GLN A 313 -3.70 -3.63 -25.27
N VAL A 314 -4.82 -3.39 -25.96
CA VAL A 314 -6.08 -2.96 -25.34
C VAL A 314 -7.21 -3.92 -25.67
N LYS A 315 -7.96 -4.30 -24.62
CA LYS A 315 -9.07 -5.25 -24.68
C LYS A 315 -10.30 -4.66 -23.99
N ASN A 316 -11.46 -4.74 -24.62
CA ASN A 316 -12.74 -4.35 -24.01
C ASN A 316 -13.71 -5.53 -23.94
N ARG A 317 -13.47 -6.45 -22.99
CA ARG A 317 -14.28 -7.66 -22.85
C ARG A 317 -15.50 -7.48 -21.95
N ALA A 318 -16.05 -6.28 -21.88
CA ALA A 318 -17.17 -5.96 -20.99
C ALA A 318 -18.39 -6.86 -21.29
N PRO A 319 -18.96 -7.56 -20.28
CA PRO A 319 -20.04 -8.53 -20.52
C PRO A 319 -21.34 -7.91 -21.07
N GLY A 320 -21.58 -6.63 -20.80
CA GLY A 320 -22.76 -5.90 -21.26
C GLY A 320 -22.64 -5.40 -22.71
N GLY A 321 -21.53 -5.67 -23.40
CA GLY A 321 -21.26 -5.17 -24.74
C GLY A 321 -20.31 -3.98 -24.78
N THR A 322 -20.13 -3.42 -25.97
CA THR A 322 -19.05 -2.46 -26.28
C THR A 322 -19.54 -1.04 -26.52
N THR A 323 -20.72 -0.70 -25.98
CA THR A 323 -21.33 0.65 -26.07
C THR A 323 -21.55 1.19 -24.65
N PRO A 324 -20.99 2.37 -24.30
CA PRO A 324 -20.10 3.20 -25.11
C PRO A 324 -18.77 2.49 -25.42
N ALA A 325 -18.08 2.97 -26.46
CA ALA A 325 -16.74 2.49 -26.75
C ALA A 325 -15.76 2.93 -25.65
N LEU A 326 -14.79 2.08 -25.32
CA LEU A 326 -13.69 2.43 -24.42
C LEU A 326 -12.83 3.52 -25.06
N ASP A 327 -12.58 4.62 -24.35
CA ASP A 327 -11.63 5.64 -24.77
C ASP A 327 -10.20 5.17 -24.49
N ALA A 328 -9.48 4.81 -25.55
CA ALA A 328 -8.07 4.45 -25.55
C ALA A 328 -7.25 5.36 -26.48
N THR A 329 -7.66 6.62 -26.62
CA THR A 329 -6.98 7.62 -27.46
C THR A 329 -5.68 8.09 -26.82
N ASN A 330 -4.84 8.76 -27.60
CA ASN A 330 -3.59 9.39 -27.18
C ASN A 330 -2.61 8.46 -26.46
N ASN A 331 -2.61 7.15 -26.77
CA ASN A 331 -1.55 6.26 -26.30
C ASN A 331 -0.43 6.14 -27.35
N TRP A 332 0.77 5.81 -26.89
CA TRP A 332 1.88 5.35 -27.71
C TRP A 332 1.88 3.84 -27.81
N TRP A 333 2.01 3.31 -29.03
CA TRP A 333 1.86 1.88 -29.33
C TRP A 333 3.19 1.19 -29.64
N GLY A 334 4.32 1.86 -29.33
CA GLY A 334 5.66 1.40 -29.68
C GLY A 334 6.11 1.77 -31.09
N VAL A 335 5.25 2.36 -31.92
CA VAL A 335 5.57 2.74 -33.30
C VAL A 335 4.81 4.00 -33.77
N ALA A 336 5.48 4.84 -34.56
CA ALA A 336 4.99 6.16 -34.99
C ALA A 336 3.74 6.11 -35.87
N THR A 337 3.50 4.96 -36.50
CA THR A 337 2.32 4.72 -37.36
C THR A 337 1.06 4.39 -36.56
N GLY A 338 1.16 4.26 -35.23
CA GLY A 338 0.04 3.90 -34.36
C GLY A 338 -0.21 2.40 -34.28
N PRO A 339 -1.35 2.00 -33.68
CA PRO A 339 -1.68 0.60 -33.42
C PRO A 339 -1.90 -0.18 -34.72
N ALA A 340 -1.35 -1.39 -34.78
CA ALA A 340 -1.72 -2.40 -35.76
C ALA A 340 -3.05 -3.05 -35.39
N ALA A 341 -3.70 -3.73 -36.34
CA ALA A 341 -4.95 -4.46 -36.07
C ALA A 341 -4.80 -5.50 -34.93
N ALA A 342 -3.62 -6.09 -34.78
CA ALA A 342 -3.32 -7.06 -33.72
C ALA A 342 -3.23 -6.44 -32.31
N ASP A 343 -3.12 -5.11 -32.20
CA ASP A 343 -3.10 -4.42 -30.91
C ASP A 343 -4.49 -4.35 -30.26
N LEU A 344 -5.54 -4.75 -30.99
CA LEU A 344 -6.91 -4.85 -30.53
C LEU A 344 -7.42 -6.29 -30.57
N ALA A 345 -8.10 -6.70 -29.50
CA ALA A 345 -8.81 -7.97 -29.48
C ALA A 345 -10.26 -7.85 -30.00
N GLU A 346 -10.91 -6.71 -29.78
CA GLU A 346 -12.38 -6.58 -29.88
C GLU A 346 -12.82 -5.19 -30.37
N ALA A 347 -14.06 -5.10 -30.86
CA ALA A 347 -14.68 -3.84 -31.29
C ALA A 347 -15.01 -2.92 -30.10
N GLY A 348 -15.39 -1.67 -30.39
CA GLY A 348 -15.80 -0.68 -29.39
C GLY A 348 -14.66 -0.24 -28.47
N VAL A 349 -13.51 0.04 -29.09
CA VAL A 349 -12.38 0.77 -28.51
C VAL A 349 -12.05 1.92 -29.47
N THR A 350 -11.96 3.13 -28.96
CA THR A 350 -11.55 4.31 -29.72
C THR A 350 -10.05 4.52 -29.53
N LEU A 351 -9.28 4.47 -30.62
CA LEU A 351 -7.81 4.51 -30.58
C LEU A 351 -7.19 5.79 -31.15
N THR A 352 -7.98 6.58 -31.86
CA THR A 352 -7.51 7.77 -32.57
C THR A 352 -8.04 9.05 -31.91
N PRO A 353 -7.21 10.10 -31.77
CA PRO A 353 -5.79 10.17 -32.15
C PRO A 353 -4.90 9.24 -31.32
N PHE A 354 -3.69 8.94 -31.80
CA PHE A 354 -2.64 8.23 -31.06
C PHE A 354 -1.37 9.09 -31.05
N LEU A 355 -0.42 8.81 -30.14
CA LEU A 355 0.83 9.55 -30.07
C LEU A 355 1.80 9.08 -31.16
N ALA A 356 2.55 10.00 -31.78
CA ALA A 356 3.59 9.67 -32.76
C ALA A 356 4.96 9.39 -32.12
N VAL A 357 5.10 9.68 -30.82
CA VAL A 357 6.27 9.45 -29.99
C VAL A 357 5.80 8.98 -28.60
N PRO A 358 6.67 8.37 -27.78
CA PRO A 358 6.34 8.07 -26.40
C PRO A 358 5.77 9.28 -25.64
N SER A 359 4.85 9.00 -24.72
CA SER A 359 4.33 9.97 -23.77
C SER A 359 5.50 10.63 -23.03
N ALA A 360 5.46 11.95 -22.87
CA ALA A 360 6.51 12.67 -22.16
C ALA A 360 6.44 12.31 -20.67
N VAL A 361 7.21 11.31 -20.24
CA VAL A 361 7.33 10.93 -18.83
C VAL A 361 8.04 12.06 -18.03
N ASP A 362 8.85 12.89 -18.70
CA ASP A 362 9.71 13.92 -18.10
C ASP A 362 9.46 15.36 -18.66
N GLY A 363 8.21 15.83 -18.63
CA GLY A 363 7.79 17.03 -19.39
C GLY A 363 7.24 18.26 -18.66
N TRP A 364 7.02 18.26 -17.34
CA TRP A 364 6.52 19.47 -16.64
C TRP A 364 7.64 20.46 -16.30
N SER A 365 8.23 21.04 -17.35
CA SER A 365 8.65 22.43 -17.32
C SER A 365 8.12 23.11 -18.59
N LYS A 366 7.15 24.02 -18.40
CA LYS A 366 6.47 24.88 -19.38
C LYS A 366 5.30 24.21 -20.13
N TYR A 367 4.09 24.36 -19.58
CA TYR A 367 3.19 25.46 -19.96
C TYR A 367 2.47 25.97 -18.72
#